data_AF-A0A3G9K0M4-F1
#
_entry.id   AF-A0A3G9K0M4-F1
#
_cell.length_a   1.000
_cell.length_b   1.000
_cell.length_c   1.000
_cell.angle_alpha   90.00
_cell.angle_beta   90.00
_cell.angle_gamma   90.00
#
_symmetry.space_group_name_H-M   'P 1'
#
loop_
_entity.id
_entity.type
_entity.pdbx_description
1 polymer ?
#
loop_
_entity_poly.entity_id
_entity_poly.type
_entity_poly.pdbx_seq_one_letter_code
_entity_poly.pdbx_strand_id
1 'polypeptide(L)'
;MSDRILSLKERIGQMIVVRASGYLFDQQIRYPVWEPVNATLKHWLETLHLGGVILLGGSAAEIAFRSQQLQSWSGDNPLLIAADIEEGVGQRFSGATWFPPPMALGKIAEKSLTKATEYAREMGAITAKEALAIGINWILAPIVDVNNNPDNPVINIRSFAETPEIVANLAQAFILGADSYPVLTTAKHFPGHGDTSNDSHLDLPIINHDHHRLEALELPPFQAAIESGVDSIMSGHLLIPAWDAEFPATLSSKILGEKLRQNLGFQGLIVTDALIMGGVTKIASAAAIAVRAVQAGADILLMPPDPIEAIEAVYSAVQAGTISEARINDSWQRIQRAKEKLGQRQPSLESLSSLAAPQALEIVRDILKDSQTVSANLPIKATQGRNLIIVDDLLNCDFLDRSCPAVTMPRQWGYQTQIIDRSTFNQSLVSPETTLLQVFIRGNPFRGSAGLGEETKAIYQALLKTGQIQALIIYGSPYVFQWFRQQSAEIPHLFSYGQQPSAQKIALETIFEGPTRGENQTDTFV
;
A
#
# COMPACT_ATOMS: atom_id res chain seq x y z
N MET A 1 1.06 -18.57 27.81
CA MET A 1 -0.30 -18.01 27.62
C MET A 1 -1.16 -18.54 28.75
N SER A 2 -2.05 -17.71 29.30
CA SER A 2 -2.95 -18.12 30.38
C SER A 2 -3.85 -19.27 29.94
N ASP A 3 -4.00 -20.33 30.77
CA ASP A 3 -4.89 -21.49 30.55
C ASP A 3 -6.39 -21.12 30.61
N ARG A 4 -6.74 -19.84 30.43
CA ARG A 4 -8.10 -19.33 30.50
C ARG A 4 -8.84 -19.63 29.20
N ILE A 5 -9.95 -20.37 29.32
CA ILE A 5 -10.90 -20.56 28.23
C ILE A 5 -11.62 -19.22 27.98
N LEU A 6 -11.52 -18.69 26.75
CA LEU A 6 -12.24 -17.49 26.34
C LEU A 6 -13.75 -17.77 26.17
N SER A 7 -14.57 -16.83 26.60
CA SER A 7 -16.01 -16.84 26.32
C SER A 7 -16.30 -16.69 24.81
N LEU A 8 -17.55 -16.91 24.40
CA LEU A 8 -17.97 -16.68 23.00
C LEU A 8 -17.74 -15.23 22.57
N LYS A 9 -18.10 -14.24 23.40
CA LYS A 9 -17.88 -12.82 23.09
C LYS A 9 -16.41 -12.47 22.96
N GLU A 10 -15.55 -13.03 23.82
CA GLU A 10 -14.10 -12.80 23.74
C GLU A 10 -13.50 -13.44 22.47
N ARG A 11 -13.95 -14.64 22.07
CA ARG A 11 -13.55 -15.25 20.78
C ARG A 11 -14.01 -14.41 19.58
N ILE A 12 -15.20 -13.80 19.64
CA ILE A 12 -15.67 -12.86 18.62
C ILE A 12 -14.83 -11.57 18.65
N GLY A 13 -14.47 -11.06 19.83
CA GLY A 13 -13.56 -9.92 19.99
C GLY A 13 -12.21 -10.14 19.30
N GLN A 14 -11.67 -11.36 19.37
CA GLN A 14 -10.44 -11.73 18.67
C GLN A 14 -10.54 -11.60 17.14
N MET A 15 -11.75 -11.63 16.58
CA MET A 15 -11.98 -11.44 15.14
C MET A 15 -11.97 -9.96 14.73
N ILE A 16 -11.88 -9.02 15.67
CA ILE A 16 -11.96 -7.58 15.37
C ILE A 16 -10.57 -6.95 15.36
N VAL A 17 -10.29 -6.19 14.31
CA VAL A 17 -9.14 -5.28 14.23
C VAL A 17 -9.64 -3.85 14.05
N VAL A 18 -9.37 -2.98 15.01
CA VAL A 18 -9.81 -1.58 14.96
C VAL A 18 -8.72 -0.66 14.42
N ARG A 19 -9.11 0.44 13.78
CA ARG A 19 -8.18 1.51 13.42
C ARG A 19 -7.76 2.29 14.65
N ALA A 20 -6.48 2.65 14.72
CA ALA A 20 -5.96 3.59 15.69
C ALA A 20 -4.93 4.53 15.06
N SER A 21 -4.82 5.74 15.60
CA SER A 21 -3.71 6.64 15.28
C SER A 21 -2.40 6.05 15.81
N GLY A 22 -1.34 6.16 15.01
CA GLY A 22 0.02 5.85 15.45
C GLY A 22 0.64 6.95 16.32
N TYR A 23 0.05 8.16 16.34
CA TYR A 23 0.43 9.20 17.30
C TYR A 23 0.01 8.84 18.73
N LEU A 24 0.79 9.31 19.71
CA LEU A 24 0.54 9.03 21.13
C LEU A 24 -0.59 9.87 21.72
N PHE A 25 -0.81 11.09 21.23
CA PHE A 25 -1.71 12.06 21.84
C PHE A 25 -2.95 12.32 20.98
N ASP A 26 -4.11 12.43 21.64
CA ASP A 26 -5.40 12.60 20.96
C ASP A 26 -5.45 13.84 20.05
N GLN A 27 -4.75 14.92 20.42
CA GLN A 27 -4.67 16.16 19.62
C GLN A 27 -3.94 16.00 18.28
N GLN A 28 -3.21 14.89 18.07
CA GLN A 28 -2.50 14.59 16.82
C GLN A 28 -3.29 13.63 15.91
N ILE A 29 -4.46 13.16 16.36
CA ILE A 29 -5.35 12.32 15.55
C ILE A 29 -5.73 13.09 14.27
N ARG A 30 -5.43 12.49 13.12
CA ARG A 30 -5.72 13.10 11.80
C ARG A 30 -7.12 12.77 11.33
N TYR A 31 -7.67 11.62 11.73
CA TYR A 31 -8.96 11.12 11.28
C TYR A 31 -9.89 10.80 12.45
N PRO A 32 -10.38 11.79 13.23
CA PRO A 32 -11.13 11.55 14.47
C PRO A 32 -12.46 10.81 14.29
N VAL A 33 -12.97 10.70 13.07
CA VAL A 33 -14.14 9.87 12.74
C VAL A 33 -13.79 8.37 12.74
N TRP A 34 -12.56 8.02 12.38
CA TRP A 34 -12.10 6.63 12.18
C TRP A 34 -11.07 6.19 13.22
N GLU A 35 -10.48 7.15 13.95
CA GLU A 35 -9.44 6.93 14.95
C GLU A 35 -9.98 7.33 16.32
N PRO A 36 -10.24 6.36 17.23
CA PRO A 36 -10.73 6.64 18.56
C PRO A 36 -9.67 7.36 19.40
N VAL A 37 -10.13 8.21 20.32
CA VAL A 37 -9.28 8.77 21.39
C VAL A 37 -8.79 7.68 22.32
N ASN A 38 -7.68 7.94 23.02
CA ASN A 38 -6.99 6.96 23.87
C ASN A 38 -7.90 6.36 24.96
N ALA A 39 -8.77 7.15 25.57
CA ALA A 39 -9.70 6.64 26.60
C ALA A 39 -10.63 5.56 26.03
N THR A 40 -11.19 5.79 24.84
CA THR A 40 -12.07 4.85 24.14
C THR A 40 -11.29 3.63 23.66
N LEU A 41 -10.13 3.82 23.03
CA LEU A 41 -9.31 2.72 22.52
C LEU A 41 -8.85 1.81 23.66
N LYS A 42 -8.36 2.39 24.75
CA LYS A 42 -7.96 1.64 25.95
C LYS A 42 -9.13 0.83 26.50
N HIS A 43 -10.31 1.45 26.65
CA HIS A 43 -11.51 0.75 27.12
C HIS A 43 -11.87 -0.43 26.23
N TRP A 44 -11.83 -0.26 24.90
CA TRP A 44 -12.10 -1.34 23.95
C TRP A 44 -11.11 -2.49 24.09
N LEU A 45 -9.80 -2.21 24.18
CA LEU A 45 -8.76 -3.23 24.32
C LEU A 45 -8.89 -3.99 25.65
N GLU A 46 -9.18 -3.29 26.75
CA GLU A 46 -9.33 -3.89 28.09
C GLU A 46 -10.59 -4.74 28.24
N THR A 47 -11.69 -4.38 27.57
CA THR A 47 -13.01 -4.98 27.83
C THR A 47 -13.52 -5.90 26.74
N LEU A 48 -13.17 -5.64 25.47
CA LEU A 48 -13.71 -6.39 24.33
C LEU A 48 -12.81 -7.55 23.87
N HIS A 49 -11.61 -7.70 24.46
CA HIS A 49 -10.61 -8.70 24.06
C HIS A 49 -10.35 -8.66 22.54
N LEU A 50 -10.11 -7.46 21.99
CA LEU A 50 -9.93 -7.26 20.56
C LEU A 50 -8.72 -8.07 20.01
N GLY A 51 -8.82 -8.52 18.77
CA GLY A 51 -7.78 -9.30 18.11
C GLY A 51 -6.54 -8.49 17.77
N GLY A 52 -6.74 -7.22 17.41
CA GLY A 52 -5.66 -6.36 16.97
C GLY A 52 -6.04 -4.91 16.69
N VAL A 53 -5.06 -4.16 16.19
CA VAL A 53 -5.20 -2.79 15.71
C VAL A 53 -4.50 -2.61 14.37
N ILE A 54 -4.97 -1.68 13.55
CA ILE A 54 -4.28 -1.18 12.36
C ILE A 54 -3.87 0.28 12.58
N LEU A 55 -2.61 0.63 12.31
CA LEU A 55 -2.02 1.93 12.60
C LEU A 55 -1.77 2.77 11.34
N LEU A 56 -1.97 4.08 11.46
CA LEU A 56 -1.54 5.09 10.47
C LEU A 56 -1.01 6.35 11.17
N GLY A 57 0.01 6.98 10.58
CA GLY A 57 0.59 8.24 11.05
C GLY A 57 1.58 8.05 12.20
N GLY A 58 2.45 9.03 12.41
CA GLY A 58 3.56 8.97 13.38
C GLY A 58 4.89 8.58 12.75
N SER A 59 5.97 8.88 13.45
CA SER A 59 7.32 8.39 13.12
C SER A 59 7.53 6.95 13.58
N ALA A 60 8.53 6.27 13.03
CA ALA A 60 8.90 4.90 13.41
C ALA A 60 9.18 4.78 14.92
N ALA A 61 9.82 5.79 15.52
CA ALA A 61 10.05 5.84 16.96
C ALA A 61 8.74 5.99 17.76
N GLU A 62 7.81 6.84 17.32
CA GLU A 62 6.48 6.96 17.96
C GLU A 62 5.71 5.63 17.89
N ILE A 63 5.78 4.91 16.76
CA ILE A 63 5.13 3.61 16.62
C ILE A 63 5.70 2.59 17.60
N ALA A 64 7.01 2.60 17.85
CA ALA A 64 7.61 1.71 18.84
C ALA A 64 7.07 1.95 20.26
N PHE A 65 6.87 3.21 20.66
CA PHE A 65 6.22 3.52 21.94
C PHE A 65 4.72 3.21 21.92
N ARG A 66 4.04 3.50 20.81
CA ARG A 66 2.62 3.27 20.64
C ARG A 66 2.29 1.77 20.69
N SER A 67 3.08 0.92 20.04
CA SER A 67 2.89 -0.53 20.07
C SER A 67 3.06 -1.10 21.49
N GLN A 68 4.07 -0.64 22.24
CA GLN A 68 4.23 -1.01 23.66
C GLN A 68 3.02 -0.57 24.51
N GLN A 69 2.55 0.66 24.31
CA GLN A 69 1.38 1.17 25.02
C GLN A 69 0.12 0.33 24.73
N LEU A 70 -0.13 0.02 23.47
CA LEU A 70 -1.29 -0.77 23.04
C LEU A 70 -1.26 -2.20 23.58
N GLN A 71 -0.09 -2.86 23.52
CA GLN A 71 0.08 -4.18 24.14
C GLN A 71 -0.13 -4.12 25.66
N SER A 72 0.31 -3.04 26.32
CA SER A 72 0.10 -2.87 27.76
C SER A 72 -1.39 -2.76 28.14
N TRP A 73 -2.22 -2.14 27.30
CA TRP A 73 -3.67 -2.03 27.52
C TRP A 73 -4.42 -3.35 27.23
N SER A 74 -3.89 -4.18 26.33
CA SER A 74 -4.47 -5.49 26.02
C SER A 74 -4.13 -6.59 27.05
N GLY A 75 -3.21 -6.31 27.97
CA GLY A 75 -2.81 -7.23 29.04
C GLY A 75 -2.26 -8.55 28.49
N ASP A 76 -2.84 -9.67 28.91
CA ASP A 76 -2.38 -11.02 28.52
C ASP A 76 -2.83 -11.46 27.11
N ASN A 77 -3.55 -10.60 26.37
CA ASN A 77 -3.98 -10.84 24.99
C ASN A 77 -3.02 -10.15 24.01
N PRO A 78 -2.07 -10.85 23.38
CA PRO A 78 -1.17 -10.22 22.42
C PRO A 78 -1.96 -9.71 21.21
N LEU A 79 -1.80 -8.43 20.87
CA LEU A 79 -2.46 -7.83 19.71
C LEU A 79 -1.72 -8.18 18.42
N LEU A 80 -2.49 -8.43 17.36
CA LEU A 80 -2.01 -8.22 16.00
C LEU A 80 -1.95 -6.71 15.74
N ILE A 81 -0.77 -6.19 15.44
CA ILE A 81 -0.54 -4.76 15.15
C ILE A 81 -0.18 -4.68 13.67
N ALA A 82 -1.11 -4.16 12.88
CA ALA A 82 -1.06 -4.13 11.43
C ALA A 82 -0.77 -2.74 10.86
N ALA A 83 -0.20 -2.69 9.65
CA ALA A 83 -0.11 -1.48 8.84
C ALA A 83 -0.01 -1.79 7.35
N ASP A 84 -0.49 -0.85 6.52
CA ASP A 84 -0.32 -0.85 5.06
C ASP A 84 1.06 -0.31 4.65
N ILE A 85 2.10 -1.07 4.95
CA ILE A 85 3.51 -0.78 4.64
C ILE A 85 3.94 -1.49 3.35
N GLU A 86 3.24 -1.17 2.26
CA GLU A 86 3.38 -1.76 0.92
C GLU A 86 4.68 -1.37 0.23
N GLU A 87 5.22 -0.20 0.57
CA GLU A 87 6.43 0.40 -0.02
C GLU A 87 7.53 0.52 1.04
N GLY A 88 7.59 -0.46 1.95
CA GLY A 88 8.42 -0.41 3.15
C GLY A 88 7.78 0.37 4.30
N VAL A 89 8.37 0.21 5.49
CA VAL A 89 7.86 0.83 6.73
C VAL A 89 7.88 2.36 6.62
N GLY A 90 8.88 2.92 5.95
CA GLY A 90 9.05 4.35 5.72
C GLY A 90 7.93 5.00 4.91
N GLN A 91 7.13 4.22 4.17
CA GLN A 91 5.94 4.72 3.47
C GLN A 91 4.91 5.30 4.44
N ARG A 92 4.78 4.69 5.62
CA ARG A 92 3.77 5.08 6.63
C ARG A 92 4.39 5.78 7.83
N PHE A 93 5.61 5.41 8.19
CA PHE A 93 6.25 5.85 9.43
C PHE A 93 7.64 6.39 9.16
N SER A 94 7.80 7.71 9.26
CA SER A 94 9.06 8.38 8.97
C SER A 94 10.23 7.90 9.84
N GLY A 95 11.43 7.85 9.26
CA GLY A 95 12.63 7.33 9.92
C GLY A 95 12.97 5.87 9.61
N ALA A 96 12.05 5.13 8.98
CA ALA A 96 12.29 3.80 8.43
C ALA A 96 12.54 3.85 6.90
N THR A 97 12.86 2.71 6.29
CA THR A 97 13.17 2.62 4.86
C THR A 97 11.91 2.79 4.01
N TRP A 98 11.93 3.74 3.06
CA TRP A 98 10.88 3.94 2.06
C TRP A 98 11.36 3.48 0.69
N PHE A 99 10.83 2.34 0.23
CA PHE A 99 11.10 1.77 -1.08
C PHE A 99 10.32 2.47 -2.20
N PRO A 100 10.77 2.36 -3.46
CA PRO A 100 9.94 2.68 -4.61
C PRO A 100 8.71 1.77 -4.63
N PRO A 101 7.62 2.19 -5.30
CA PRO A 101 6.40 1.39 -5.35
C PRO A 101 6.62 0.09 -6.14
N PRO A 102 5.86 -0.99 -5.85
CA PRO A 102 6.05 -2.32 -6.42
C PRO A 102 6.24 -2.38 -7.95
N MET A 103 5.56 -1.52 -8.71
CA MET A 103 5.69 -1.49 -10.19
C MET A 103 7.11 -1.15 -10.67
N ALA A 104 7.93 -0.49 -9.85
CA ALA A 104 9.35 -0.28 -10.13
C ALA A 104 10.09 -1.61 -10.31
N LEU A 105 9.77 -2.60 -9.47
CA LEU A 105 10.35 -3.94 -9.55
C LEU A 105 9.84 -4.69 -10.77
N GLY A 106 8.55 -4.54 -11.13
CA GLY A 106 8.02 -5.07 -12.39
C GLY A 106 8.75 -4.52 -13.61
N LYS A 107 9.07 -3.22 -13.61
CA LYS A 107 9.84 -2.62 -14.71
C LYS A 107 11.25 -3.20 -14.83
N ILE A 108 11.88 -3.54 -13.71
CA ILE A 108 13.17 -4.24 -13.70
C ILE A 108 12.98 -5.67 -14.21
N ALA A 109 11.89 -6.36 -13.83
CA ALA A 109 11.60 -7.73 -14.22
C ALA A 109 11.44 -7.91 -15.73
N GLU A 110 10.90 -6.90 -16.44
CA GLU A 110 10.85 -6.87 -17.91
C GLU A 110 12.24 -7.01 -18.56
N LYS A 111 13.31 -6.58 -17.88
CA LYS A 111 14.70 -6.68 -18.35
C LYS A 111 15.43 -7.86 -17.73
N SER A 112 15.22 -8.11 -16.44
CA SER A 112 15.84 -9.19 -15.67
C SER A 112 14.94 -9.58 -14.49
N LEU A 113 14.15 -10.64 -14.70
CA LEU A 113 13.29 -11.22 -13.66
C LEU A 113 14.10 -11.65 -12.44
N THR A 114 15.30 -12.24 -12.64
CA THR A 114 16.19 -12.65 -11.55
C THR A 114 16.54 -11.48 -10.63
N LYS A 115 17.01 -10.37 -11.21
CA LYS A 115 17.39 -9.18 -10.43
C LYS A 115 16.20 -8.58 -9.68
N ALA A 116 15.05 -8.48 -10.35
CA ALA A 116 13.83 -7.97 -9.72
C ALA A 116 13.34 -8.88 -8.57
N THR A 117 13.46 -10.20 -8.73
CA THR A 117 13.12 -11.20 -7.69
C THR A 117 14.04 -11.07 -6.48
N GLU A 118 15.34 -10.85 -6.68
CA GLU A 118 16.28 -10.56 -5.59
C GLU A 118 15.90 -9.29 -4.84
N TYR A 119 15.64 -8.19 -5.56
CA TYR A 119 15.19 -6.95 -4.93
C TYR A 119 13.84 -7.07 -4.21
N ALA A 120 12.87 -7.82 -4.76
CA ALA A 120 11.61 -8.06 -4.08
C ALA A 120 11.79 -8.85 -2.77
N ARG A 121 12.70 -9.83 -2.76
CA ARG A 121 13.06 -10.59 -1.55
C ARG A 121 13.71 -9.70 -0.49
N GLU A 122 14.68 -8.86 -0.88
CA GLU A 122 15.30 -7.90 0.03
C GLU A 122 14.28 -6.89 0.58
N MET A 123 13.39 -6.38 -0.28
CA MET A 123 12.31 -5.49 0.12
C MET A 123 11.40 -6.14 1.18
N GLY A 124 11.01 -7.40 0.99
CA GLY A 124 10.22 -8.17 1.97
C GLY A 124 10.96 -8.35 3.30
N ALA A 125 12.23 -8.76 3.25
CA ALA A 125 13.05 -8.98 4.43
C ALA A 125 13.28 -7.69 5.24
N ILE A 126 13.63 -6.58 4.57
CA ILE A 126 13.84 -5.29 5.20
C ILE A 126 12.53 -4.77 5.81
N THR A 127 11.42 -4.86 5.07
CA THR A 127 10.10 -4.43 5.57
C THR A 127 9.73 -5.19 6.84
N ALA A 128 9.93 -6.51 6.87
CA ALA A 128 9.63 -7.33 8.03
C ALA A 128 10.54 -7.05 9.22
N LYS A 129 11.85 -6.88 8.98
CA LYS A 129 12.81 -6.52 10.02
C LYS A 129 12.46 -5.19 10.68
N GLU A 130 12.18 -4.16 9.87
CA GLU A 130 11.84 -2.83 10.37
C GLU A 130 10.46 -2.80 11.04
N ALA A 131 9.48 -3.55 10.53
CA ALA A 131 8.16 -3.66 11.14
C ALA A 131 8.27 -4.20 12.58
N LEU A 132 9.03 -5.28 12.78
CA LEU A 132 9.28 -5.84 14.11
C LEU A 132 10.04 -4.89 15.02
N ALA A 133 10.98 -4.11 14.49
CA ALA A 133 11.74 -3.14 15.26
C ALA A 133 10.84 -2.04 15.87
N ILE A 134 9.68 -1.78 15.28
CA ILE A 134 8.69 -0.82 15.79
C ILE A 134 7.45 -1.48 16.40
N GLY A 135 7.43 -2.81 16.49
CA GLY A 135 6.36 -3.57 17.11
C GLY A 135 5.12 -3.80 16.23
N ILE A 136 5.25 -3.56 14.93
CA ILE A 136 4.29 -4.04 13.92
C ILE A 136 4.62 -5.49 13.62
N ASN A 137 3.61 -6.35 13.71
CA ASN A 137 3.78 -7.80 13.54
C ASN A 137 2.89 -8.35 12.41
N TRP A 138 2.06 -7.52 11.78
CA TRP A 138 1.24 -7.88 10.63
C TRP A 138 1.42 -6.89 9.48
N ILE A 139 2.08 -7.36 8.43
CA ILE A 139 2.35 -6.59 7.21
C ILE A 139 1.16 -6.80 6.26
N LEU A 140 0.44 -5.73 5.94
CA LEU A 140 -0.65 -5.77 4.96
C LEU A 140 -0.08 -5.65 3.53
N ALA A 141 0.85 -6.55 3.18
CA ALA A 141 1.53 -6.65 1.88
C ALA A 141 2.02 -8.10 1.66
N PRO A 142 2.21 -8.58 0.42
CA PRO A 142 2.21 -7.82 -0.83
C PRO A 142 0.83 -7.57 -1.46
N ILE A 143 0.75 -6.53 -2.30
CA ILE A 143 -0.33 -6.43 -3.29
C ILE A 143 -0.06 -7.42 -4.41
N VAL A 144 -1.06 -8.24 -4.72
CA VAL A 144 -1.00 -9.26 -5.76
C VAL A 144 -2.03 -9.01 -6.88
N ASP A 145 -2.70 -7.86 -6.85
CA ASP A 145 -3.55 -7.40 -7.94
C ASP A 145 -2.73 -7.21 -9.22
N VAL A 146 -3.27 -7.63 -10.38
CA VAL A 146 -2.63 -7.45 -11.69
C VAL A 146 -3.15 -6.18 -12.35
N ASN A 147 -2.35 -5.10 -12.41
CA ASN A 147 -2.82 -3.81 -12.92
C ASN A 147 -2.86 -3.74 -14.46
N ASN A 148 -3.71 -4.56 -15.07
CA ASN A 148 -3.93 -4.64 -16.52
C ASN A 148 -4.85 -3.54 -17.07
N ASN A 149 -5.43 -2.71 -16.20
CA ASN A 149 -6.22 -1.55 -16.57
C ASN A 149 -5.45 -0.25 -16.22
N PRO A 150 -4.99 0.53 -17.23
CA PRO A 150 -4.23 1.76 -16.99
C PRO A 150 -5.04 2.86 -16.31
N ASP A 151 -6.38 2.77 -16.39
CA ASP A 151 -7.30 3.71 -15.77
C ASP A 151 -7.65 3.34 -14.31
N ASN A 152 -6.99 2.32 -13.74
CA ASN A 152 -7.19 1.93 -12.34
C ASN A 152 -6.70 2.99 -11.35
N PRO A 153 -7.62 3.65 -10.60
CA PRO A 153 -7.26 4.79 -9.76
C PRO A 153 -6.63 4.39 -8.43
N VAL A 154 -6.82 3.14 -8.00
CA VAL A 154 -6.50 2.68 -6.66
C VAL A 154 -5.24 1.83 -6.63
N ILE A 155 -5.11 0.87 -7.54
CA ILE A 155 -3.97 -0.05 -7.59
C ILE A 155 -2.79 0.65 -8.27
N ASN A 156 -2.89 0.95 -9.57
CA ASN A 156 -1.87 1.71 -10.30
C ASN A 156 -0.45 1.14 -10.01
N ILE A 157 0.51 1.99 -9.65
CA ILE A 157 1.89 1.57 -9.35
C ILE A 157 2.06 0.75 -8.06
N ARG A 158 0.99 0.55 -7.28
CA ARG A 158 1.02 -0.33 -6.10
C ARG A 158 1.04 -1.81 -6.48
N SER A 159 0.61 -2.18 -7.68
CA SER A 159 0.81 -3.53 -8.23
C SER A 159 2.25 -3.71 -8.68
N PHE A 160 2.76 -4.94 -8.61
CA PHE A 160 4.05 -5.29 -9.17
C PHE A 160 4.09 -5.16 -10.70
N ALA A 161 3.03 -5.49 -11.43
CA ALA A 161 3.04 -5.50 -12.89
C ALA A 161 1.62 -5.62 -13.49
N GLU A 162 1.57 -5.55 -14.82
CA GLU A 162 0.34 -5.71 -15.61
C GLU A 162 0.09 -7.17 -16.04
N THR A 163 1.01 -8.09 -15.71
CA THR A 163 0.93 -9.51 -16.09
C THR A 163 0.98 -10.43 -14.86
N PRO A 164 0.18 -11.52 -14.82
CA PRO A 164 0.12 -12.41 -13.67
C PRO A 164 1.45 -13.09 -13.36
N GLU A 165 2.26 -13.40 -14.38
CA GLU A 165 3.55 -14.07 -14.21
C GLU A 165 4.54 -13.21 -13.40
N ILE A 166 4.70 -11.93 -13.75
CA ILE A 166 5.60 -11.04 -13.03
C ILE A 166 5.07 -10.78 -11.62
N VAL A 167 3.76 -10.55 -11.47
CA VAL A 167 3.15 -10.33 -10.14
C VAL A 167 3.36 -11.56 -9.24
N ALA A 168 3.12 -12.77 -9.75
CA ALA A 168 3.29 -14.00 -8.99
C ALA A 168 4.74 -14.20 -8.52
N ASN A 169 5.73 -14.04 -9.41
CA ASN A 169 7.14 -14.19 -9.06
C ASN A 169 7.61 -13.17 -8.01
N LEU A 170 7.26 -11.90 -8.19
CA LEU A 170 7.69 -10.84 -7.28
C LEU A 170 6.95 -10.90 -5.93
N ALA A 171 5.67 -11.26 -5.92
CA ALA A 171 4.91 -11.48 -4.69
C ALA A 171 5.47 -12.66 -3.88
N GLN A 172 5.75 -13.79 -4.53
CA GLN A 172 6.41 -14.94 -3.89
C GLN A 172 7.75 -14.52 -3.27
N ALA A 173 8.58 -13.78 -4.01
CA ALA A 173 9.87 -13.32 -3.51
C ALA A 173 9.74 -12.41 -2.29
N PHE A 174 8.80 -11.46 -2.31
CA PHE A 174 8.51 -10.59 -1.17
C PHE A 174 8.07 -11.40 0.06
N ILE A 175 7.14 -12.36 -0.12
CA ILE A 175 6.65 -13.22 0.96
C ILE A 175 7.79 -14.03 1.57
N LEU A 176 8.61 -14.68 0.74
CA LEU A 176 9.77 -15.45 1.20
C LEU A 176 10.82 -14.59 1.91
N GLY A 177 11.00 -13.33 1.48
CA GLY A 177 11.84 -12.36 2.17
C GLY A 177 11.30 -12.04 3.56
N ALA A 178 10.02 -11.71 3.66
CA ALA A 178 9.36 -11.37 4.92
C ALA A 178 9.28 -12.56 5.89
N ASP A 179 9.07 -13.79 5.39
CA ASP A 179 8.95 -15.02 6.18
C ASP A 179 10.26 -15.41 6.91
N SER A 180 11.39 -14.78 6.56
CA SER A 180 12.63 -14.87 7.35
C SER A 180 12.55 -14.22 8.74
N TYR A 181 11.43 -13.54 9.03
CA TYR A 181 11.13 -12.89 10.30
C TYR A 181 9.76 -13.35 10.83
N PRO A 182 9.55 -13.32 12.17
CA PRO A 182 8.27 -13.69 12.78
C PRO A 182 7.22 -12.59 12.60
N VAL A 183 6.77 -12.37 11.37
CA VAL A 183 5.69 -11.45 10.98
C VAL A 183 4.60 -12.21 10.23
N LEU A 184 3.41 -11.63 10.14
CA LEU A 184 2.38 -12.07 9.21
C LEU A 184 2.46 -11.27 7.90
N THR A 185 2.31 -11.94 6.77
CA THR A 185 2.15 -11.33 5.45
C THR A 185 0.70 -11.39 4.95
N THR A 186 0.34 -10.52 4.00
CA THR A 186 -1.04 -10.41 3.50
C THR A 186 -1.07 -10.23 1.99
N ALA A 187 -1.59 -11.21 1.26
CA ALA A 187 -1.88 -11.04 -0.16
C ALA A 187 -3.23 -10.31 -0.35
N LYS A 188 -3.24 -9.25 -1.16
CA LYS A 188 -4.44 -8.41 -1.37
C LYS A 188 -4.58 -7.89 -2.81
N HIS A 189 -5.79 -7.65 -3.32
CA HIS A 189 -7.12 -7.74 -2.68
C HIS A 189 -7.98 -8.81 -3.37
N PHE A 190 -8.19 -9.96 -2.72
CA PHE A 190 -8.85 -11.13 -3.32
C PHE A 190 -10.28 -10.82 -3.79
N PRO A 191 -10.67 -11.20 -5.02
CA PRO A 191 -9.91 -12.05 -5.94
C PRO A 191 -9.02 -11.32 -6.95
N GLY A 192 -8.87 -10.01 -6.85
CA GLY A 192 -8.05 -9.18 -7.73
C GLY A 192 -8.75 -7.87 -8.05
N HIS A 193 -8.18 -6.74 -7.64
CA HIS A 193 -8.68 -5.37 -7.83
C HIS A 193 -7.98 -4.65 -9.00
N GLY A 194 -7.34 -5.41 -9.88
CA GLY A 194 -6.48 -4.87 -10.93
C GLY A 194 -7.22 -4.30 -12.15
N ASP A 195 -8.34 -4.91 -12.53
CA ASP A 195 -9.12 -4.53 -13.71
C ASP A 195 -10.40 -3.78 -13.35
N THR A 196 -10.24 -2.55 -12.85
CA THR A 196 -11.37 -1.65 -12.60
C THR A 196 -10.94 -0.20 -12.74
N SER A 197 -11.84 0.64 -13.23
CA SER A 197 -11.71 2.10 -13.25
C SER A 197 -12.34 2.79 -12.03
N ASN A 198 -12.99 2.01 -11.14
CA ASN A 198 -13.73 2.50 -9.98
C ASN A 198 -12.96 2.25 -8.69
N ASP A 199 -13.01 3.24 -7.79
CA ASP A 199 -12.39 3.17 -6.48
C ASP A 199 -13.35 2.58 -5.43
N SER A 200 -13.00 1.42 -4.86
CA SER A 200 -13.79 0.73 -3.81
C SER A 200 -13.97 1.54 -2.53
N HIS A 201 -13.12 2.55 -2.30
CA HIS A 201 -13.29 3.47 -1.19
C HIS A 201 -14.50 4.40 -1.38
N LEU A 202 -14.88 4.65 -2.64
CA LEU A 202 -15.95 5.57 -3.01
C LEU A 202 -17.24 4.84 -3.42
N ASP A 203 -17.14 3.75 -4.17
CA ASP A 203 -18.29 2.99 -4.67
C ASP A 203 -17.96 1.51 -4.93
N LEU A 204 -18.97 0.65 -5.15
CA LEU A 204 -18.73 -0.78 -5.39
C LEU A 204 -18.23 -1.04 -6.83
N PRO A 205 -16.97 -1.47 -7.05
CA PRO A 205 -16.50 -1.85 -8.37
C PRO A 205 -17.08 -3.19 -8.81
N ILE A 206 -17.32 -3.33 -10.11
CA ILE A 206 -17.85 -4.55 -10.72
C ILE A 206 -16.83 -5.08 -11.73
N ILE A 207 -16.41 -6.33 -11.56
CA ILE A 207 -15.52 -7.02 -12.49
C ILE A 207 -16.35 -7.97 -13.34
N ASN A 208 -16.72 -7.52 -14.54
CA ASN A 208 -17.61 -8.22 -15.47
C ASN A 208 -16.88 -9.18 -16.41
N HIS A 209 -15.99 -10.01 -15.85
CA HIS A 209 -15.26 -11.03 -16.60
C HIS A 209 -15.82 -12.41 -16.33
N ASP A 210 -15.67 -13.31 -17.30
CA ASP A 210 -16.07 -14.71 -17.13
C ASP A 210 -15.12 -15.47 -16.20
N HIS A 211 -15.52 -16.69 -15.84
CA HIS A 211 -14.77 -17.52 -14.92
C HIS A 211 -13.35 -17.85 -15.41
N HIS A 212 -13.20 -18.16 -16.70
CA HIS A 212 -11.91 -18.56 -17.27
C HIS A 212 -10.93 -17.39 -17.29
N ARG A 213 -11.42 -16.19 -17.61
CA ARG A 213 -10.62 -14.97 -17.58
C ARG A 213 -10.11 -14.67 -16.17
N LEU A 214 -10.97 -14.79 -15.16
CA LEU A 214 -10.60 -14.59 -13.74
C LEU A 214 -9.56 -15.61 -13.25
N GLU A 215 -9.70 -16.87 -13.64
CA GLU A 215 -8.72 -17.92 -13.31
C GLU A 215 -7.38 -17.70 -14.02
N ALA A 216 -7.39 -17.13 -15.22
CA ALA A 216 -6.19 -16.98 -16.03
C ALA A 216 -5.31 -15.78 -15.64
N LEU A 217 -5.87 -14.65 -15.17
CA LEU A 217 -5.03 -13.50 -14.76
C LEU A 217 -5.16 -13.10 -13.30
N GLU A 218 -6.35 -13.08 -12.71
CA GLU A 218 -6.51 -12.56 -11.34
C GLU A 218 -6.08 -13.56 -10.28
N LEU A 219 -6.37 -14.86 -10.44
CA LEU A 219 -6.06 -15.89 -9.44
C LEU A 219 -4.60 -16.38 -9.35
N PRO A 220 -3.78 -16.45 -10.43
CA PRO A 220 -2.44 -17.04 -10.35
C PRO A 220 -1.52 -16.39 -9.29
N PRO A 221 -1.51 -15.05 -9.12
CA PRO A 221 -0.74 -14.44 -8.04
C PRO A 221 -1.18 -14.85 -6.63
N PHE A 222 -2.48 -15.08 -6.40
CA PHE A 222 -2.97 -15.59 -5.11
C PHE A 222 -2.57 -17.05 -4.89
N GLN A 223 -2.60 -17.88 -5.93
CA GLN A 223 -2.10 -19.26 -5.86
C GLN A 223 -0.62 -19.29 -5.48
N ALA A 224 0.21 -18.49 -6.17
CA ALA A 224 1.63 -18.37 -5.85
C ALA A 224 1.86 -17.86 -4.43
N ALA A 225 1.06 -16.91 -3.93
CA ALA A 225 1.15 -16.43 -2.56
C ALA A 225 0.81 -17.53 -1.53
N ILE A 226 -0.24 -18.32 -1.79
CA ILE A 226 -0.63 -19.47 -0.93
C ILE A 226 0.48 -20.52 -0.91
N GLU A 227 1.03 -20.88 -2.08
CA GLU A 227 2.13 -21.84 -2.20
C GLU A 227 3.40 -21.37 -1.47
N SER A 228 3.59 -20.06 -1.39
CA SER A 228 4.72 -19.43 -0.69
C SER A 228 4.49 -19.27 0.82
N GLY A 229 3.34 -19.70 1.33
CA GLY A 229 3.04 -19.66 2.76
C GLY A 229 2.52 -18.33 3.29
N VAL A 230 1.85 -17.51 2.46
CA VAL A 230 1.22 -16.26 2.93
C VAL A 230 0.28 -16.51 4.13
N ASP A 231 0.39 -15.68 5.16
CA ASP A 231 -0.33 -15.90 6.43
C ASP A 231 -1.79 -15.47 6.38
N SER A 232 -2.08 -14.44 5.57
CA SER A 232 -3.41 -13.86 5.45
C SER A 232 -3.74 -13.45 4.01
N ILE A 233 -5.03 -13.45 3.68
CA ILE A 233 -5.53 -12.95 2.40
C ILE A 233 -6.63 -11.95 2.69
N MET A 234 -6.46 -10.73 2.18
CA MET A 234 -7.45 -9.66 2.30
C MET A 234 -8.40 -9.69 1.12
N SER A 235 -9.70 -9.69 1.38
CA SER A 235 -10.75 -9.65 0.35
C SER A 235 -11.04 -8.21 -0.09
N GLY A 236 -11.11 -7.95 -1.39
CA GLY A 236 -11.58 -6.67 -1.92
C GLY A 236 -13.10 -6.55 -1.89
N HIS A 237 -13.61 -5.34 -1.72
CA HIS A 237 -15.04 -5.05 -1.88
C HIS A 237 -15.39 -4.94 -3.37
N LEU A 238 -15.51 -6.08 -4.05
CA LEU A 238 -15.68 -6.19 -5.50
C LEU A 238 -16.88 -7.09 -5.82
N LEU A 239 -17.78 -6.63 -6.69
CA LEU A 239 -18.84 -7.49 -7.23
C LEU A 239 -18.29 -8.28 -8.41
N ILE A 240 -18.41 -9.61 -8.36
CA ILE A 240 -17.89 -10.53 -9.39
C ILE A 240 -19.08 -11.36 -9.91
N PRO A 241 -19.91 -10.85 -10.84
CA PRO A 241 -21.17 -11.50 -11.20
C PRO A 241 -21.04 -12.93 -11.72
N ALA A 242 -19.90 -13.28 -12.33
CA ALA A 242 -19.61 -14.64 -12.77
C ALA A 242 -19.51 -15.65 -11.61
N TRP A 243 -19.28 -15.19 -10.38
CA TRP A 243 -19.13 -16.02 -9.19
C TRP A 243 -20.26 -15.79 -8.18
N ASP A 244 -20.60 -14.53 -7.96
CA ASP A 244 -21.75 -14.12 -7.16
C ASP A 244 -22.28 -12.76 -7.65
N ALA A 245 -23.47 -12.78 -8.23
CA ALA A 245 -24.14 -11.59 -8.74
C ALA A 245 -24.85 -10.77 -7.66
N GLU A 246 -25.00 -11.33 -6.45
CA GLU A 246 -25.76 -10.69 -5.36
C GLU A 246 -24.84 -9.98 -4.36
N PHE A 247 -23.71 -10.60 -4.02
CA PHE A 247 -22.83 -10.11 -2.96
C PHE A 247 -21.43 -9.79 -3.46
N PRO A 248 -20.79 -8.71 -2.95
CA PRO A 248 -19.37 -8.50 -3.18
C PRO A 248 -18.55 -9.63 -2.57
N ALA A 249 -17.31 -9.81 -3.04
CA ALA A 249 -16.41 -10.86 -2.61
C ALA A 249 -16.30 -10.97 -1.07
N THR A 250 -16.17 -9.84 -0.36
CA THR A 250 -16.11 -9.78 1.11
C THR A 250 -17.34 -10.38 1.82
N LEU A 251 -18.51 -10.39 1.18
CA LEU A 251 -19.79 -10.83 1.75
C LEU A 251 -20.33 -12.13 1.13
N SER A 252 -19.57 -12.74 0.22
CA SER A 252 -19.99 -13.92 -0.54
C SER A 252 -19.34 -15.21 -0.02
N SER A 253 -20.16 -16.15 0.45
CA SER A 253 -19.69 -17.50 0.82
C SER A 253 -19.20 -18.31 -0.38
N LYS A 254 -19.69 -18.01 -1.59
CA LYS A 254 -19.21 -18.62 -2.83
C LYS A 254 -17.79 -18.18 -3.16
N ILE A 255 -17.41 -16.97 -2.76
CA ILE A 255 -16.08 -16.42 -3.05
C ILE A 255 -15.10 -16.72 -1.91
N LEU A 256 -15.40 -16.34 -0.66
CA LEU A 256 -14.47 -16.58 0.45
C LEU A 256 -14.49 -18.03 0.94
N GLY A 257 -15.67 -18.63 1.07
CA GLY A 257 -15.85 -19.98 1.57
C GLY A 257 -15.51 -21.04 0.51
N GLU A 258 -16.15 -20.99 -0.66
CA GLU A 258 -15.95 -22.01 -1.69
C GLU A 258 -14.65 -21.76 -2.48
N LYS A 259 -14.51 -20.61 -3.16
CA LYS A 259 -13.33 -20.39 -4.02
C LYS A 259 -12.03 -20.26 -3.25
N LEU A 260 -11.96 -19.41 -2.22
CA LEU A 260 -10.71 -19.19 -1.50
C LEU A 260 -10.38 -20.30 -0.50
N ARG A 261 -11.29 -20.58 0.45
CA ARG A 261 -11.02 -21.54 1.53
C ARG A 261 -11.00 -22.99 1.04
N GLN A 262 -11.95 -23.40 0.20
CA GLN A 262 -12.08 -24.79 -0.25
C GLN A 262 -11.27 -25.06 -1.52
N ASN A 263 -11.54 -24.36 -2.63
CA ASN A 263 -10.95 -24.68 -3.93
C ASN A 263 -9.46 -24.35 -3.99
N LEU A 264 -9.04 -23.17 -3.52
CA LEU A 264 -7.63 -22.80 -3.40
C LEU A 264 -6.96 -23.39 -2.15
N GLY A 265 -7.72 -24.02 -1.26
CA GLY A 265 -7.20 -24.70 -0.07
C GLY A 265 -6.50 -23.79 0.94
N PHE A 266 -6.73 -22.48 0.91
CA PHE A 266 -6.06 -21.53 1.80
C PHE A 266 -6.36 -21.82 3.28
N GLN A 267 -5.35 -21.94 4.14
CA GLN A 267 -5.53 -22.30 5.56
C GLN A 267 -5.26 -21.16 6.57
N GLY A 268 -4.78 -20.01 6.08
CA GLY A 268 -4.48 -18.83 6.88
C GLY A 268 -5.71 -17.96 7.19
N LEU A 269 -5.45 -16.72 7.61
CA LEU A 269 -6.49 -15.75 7.97
C LEU A 269 -7.13 -15.12 6.73
N ILE A 270 -8.44 -15.24 6.60
CA ILE A 270 -9.21 -14.42 5.65
C ILE A 270 -9.59 -13.14 6.37
N VAL A 271 -9.12 -12.00 5.87
CA VAL A 271 -9.40 -10.67 6.43
C VAL A 271 -10.24 -9.85 5.46
N THR A 272 -11.21 -9.09 5.96
CA THR A 272 -11.93 -8.13 5.12
C THR A 272 -11.02 -6.96 4.75
N ASP A 273 -11.23 -6.30 3.61
CA ASP A 273 -10.82 -4.89 3.49
C ASP A 273 -11.61 -4.04 4.53
N ALA A 274 -11.24 -2.78 4.69
CA ALA A 274 -11.78 -1.92 5.73
C ALA A 274 -13.31 -1.74 5.61
N LEU A 275 -14.07 -2.22 6.60
CA LEU A 275 -15.54 -2.24 6.57
C LEU A 275 -16.19 -0.84 6.67
N ILE A 276 -15.39 0.22 6.80
CA ILE A 276 -15.84 1.62 6.66
C ILE A 276 -15.88 2.12 5.20
N MET A 277 -15.40 1.33 4.23
CA MET A 277 -15.30 1.75 2.83
C MET A 277 -16.66 1.86 2.13
N GLY A 278 -16.77 2.80 1.19
CA GLY A 278 -18.00 3.06 0.43
C GLY A 278 -18.53 1.85 -0.34
N GLY A 279 -17.64 0.98 -0.83
CA GLY A 279 -17.99 -0.23 -1.58
C GLY A 279 -18.79 -1.28 -0.79
N VAL A 280 -18.80 -1.23 0.55
CA VAL A 280 -19.59 -2.16 1.38
C VAL A 280 -20.65 -1.46 2.23
N THR A 281 -20.34 -0.27 2.77
CA THR A 281 -21.23 0.49 3.68
C THR A 281 -22.54 0.92 3.04
N LYS A 282 -22.61 1.01 1.70
CA LYS A 282 -23.83 1.32 0.95
C LYS A 282 -24.78 0.13 0.78
N ILE A 283 -24.33 -1.10 1.05
CA ILE A 283 -25.07 -2.33 0.73
C ILE A 283 -26.04 -2.69 1.86
N ALA A 284 -25.60 -2.60 3.12
CA ALA A 284 -26.37 -2.98 4.29
C ALA A 284 -25.89 -2.24 5.54
N SER A 285 -26.57 -2.43 6.68
CA SER A 285 -26.13 -1.88 7.96
C SER A 285 -24.80 -2.50 8.42
N ALA A 286 -24.04 -1.78 9.25
CA ALA A 286 -22.77 -2.25 9.80
C ALA A 286 -22.91 -3.62 10.50
N ALA A 287 -23.94 -3.80 11.32
CA ALA A 287 -24.27 -5.08 11.97
C ALA A 287 -24.51 -6.21 10.95
N ALA A 288 -25.28 -5.97 9.88
CA ALA A 288 -25.55 -6.97 8.86
C ALA A 288 -24.29 -7.32 8.06
N ILE A 289 -23.46 -6.34 7.73
CA ILE A 289 -22.17 -6.51 7.06
C ILE A 289 -21.24 -7.40 7.91
N ALA A 290 -21.11 -7.11 9.21
CA ALA A 290 -20.27 -7.89 10.12
C ALA A 290 -20.71 -9.36 10.18
N VAL A 291 -22.01 -9.62 10.39
CA VAL A 291 -22.58 -10.97 10.42
C VAL A 291 -22.34 -11.68 9.08
N ARG A 292 -22.61 -11.01 7.96
CA ARG A 292 -22.49 -11.62 6.64
C ARG A 292 -21.04 -11.92 6.26
N ALA A 293 -20.09 -11.06 6.59
CA ALA A 293 -18.67 -11.31 6.35
C ALA A 293 -18.18 -12.57 7.12
N VAL A 294 -18.60 -12.74 8.37
CA VAL A 294 -18.29 -13.96 9.15
C VAL A 294 -18.91 -15.20 8.50
N GLN A 295 -20.18 -15.12 8.09
CA GLN A 295 -20.86 -16.19 7.35
C GLN A 295 -20.17 -16.54 6.04
N ALA A 296 -19.67 -15.54 5.32
CA ALA A 296 -18.97 -15.72 4.04
C ALA A 296 -17.65 -16.49 4.22
N GLY A 297 -16.96 -16.30 5.36
CA GLY A 297 -15.72 -17.01 5.66
C GLY A 297 -14.61 -16.14 6.25
N ALA A 298 -14.85 -14.85 6.51
CA ALA A 298 -13.85 -13.97 7.11
C ALA A 298 -13.50 -14.38 8.55
N ASP A 299 -12.21 -14.51 8.84
CA ASP A 299 -11.69 -14.74 10.19
C ASP A 299 -11.47 -13.42 10.94
N ILE A 300 -11.14 -12.34 10.21
CA ILE A 300 -10.93 -11.00 10.75
C ILE A 300 -11.86 -9.99 10.07
N LEU A 301 -12.59 -9.21 10.87
CA LEU A 301 -13.33 -8.01 10.48
C LEU A 301 -12.42 -6.79 10.71
N LEU A 302 -11.90 -6.23 9.61
CA LEU A 302 -11.01 -5.08 9.64
C LEU A 302 -11.82 -3.79 9.65
N MET A 303 -11.56 -2.94 10.63
CA MET A 303 -12.16 -1.62 10.80
C MET A 303 -13.70 -1.63 10.71
N PRO A 304 -14.42 -2.42 11.53
CA PRO A 304 -15.86 -2.22 11.66
C PRO A 304 -16.12 -0.78 12.17
N PRO A 305 -17.18 -0.09 11.70
CA PRO A 305 -17.50 1.26 12.16
C PRO A 305 -17.65 1.38 13.69
N ASP A 306 -18.25 0.37 14.31
CA ASP A 306 -18.35 0.22 15.77
C ASP A 306 -18.01 -1.23 16.17
N PRO A 307 -16.93 -1.46 16.92
CA PRO A 307 -16.55 -2.81 17.35
C PRO A 307 -17.54 -3.44 18.34
N ILE A 308 -18.23 -2.64 19.17
CA ILE A 308 -19.22 -3.13 20.13
C ILE A 308 -20.44 -3.65 19.37
N GLU A 309 -20.97 -2.86 18.43
CA GLU A 309 -22.10 -3.26 17.59
C GLU A 309 -21.77 -4.53 16.79
N ALA A 310 -20.59 -4.60 16.19
CA ALA A 310 -20.16 -5.77 15.43
C ALA A 310 -20.09 -7.04 16.29
N ILE A 311 -19.53 -6.95 17.50
CA ILE A 311 -19.45 -8.08 18.43
C ILE A 311 -20.84 -8.55 18.85
N GLU A 312 -21.74 -7.62 19.23
CA GLU A 312 -23.10 -7.96 19.65
C GLU A 312 -23.94 -8.55 18.51
N ALA A 313 -23.78 -8.04 17.28
CA ALA A 313 -24.46 -8.55 16.11
C ALA A 313 -24.04 -9.99 15.78
N VAL A 314 -22.73 -10.26 15.75
CA VAL A 314 -22.21 -11.63 15.53
C VAL A 314 -22.62 -12.55 16.67
N TYR A 315 -22.53 -12.10 17.92
CA TYR A 315 -22.96 -12.88 19.08
C TYR A 315 -24.45 -13.26 18.98
N SER A 316 -25.31 -12.30 18.66
CA SER A 316 -26.75 -12.52 18.49
C SER A 316 -27.06 -13.48 17.33
N ALA A 317 -26.31 -13.36 16.22
CA ALA A 317 -26.42 -14.29 15.10
C ALA A 317 -26.02 -15.72 15.48
N VAL A 318 -25.04 -15.90 16.38
CA VAL A 318 -24.70 -17.22 16.93
C VAL A 318 -25.81 -17.76 17.82
N GLN A 319 -26.36 -16.93 18.72
CA GLN A 319 -27.49 -17.32 19.58
C GLN A 319 -28.74 -17.72 18.78
N ALA A 320 -28.97 -17.07 17.64
CA ALA A 320 -30.08 -17.37 16.74
C ALA A 320 -29.82 -18.59 15.83
N GLY A 321 -28.62 -19.19 15.85
CA GLY A 321 -28.25 -20.31 14.97
C GLY A 321 -27.91 -19.90 13.53
N THR A 322 -27.92 -18.60 13.22
CA THR A 322 -27.56 -18.03 11.91
C THR A 322 -26.05 -18.20 11.61
N ILE A 323 -25.22 -18.21 12.65
CA ILE A 323 -23.80 -18.59 12.61
C ILE A 323 -23.60 -19.72 13.63
N SER A 324 -22.90 -20.79 13.27
CA SER A 324 -22.58 -21.85 14.23
C SER A 324 -21.46 -21.39 15.18
N GLU A 325 -21.49 -21.83 16.44
CA GLU A 325 -20.36 -21.56 17.35
C GLU A 325 -19.04 -22.18 16.84
N ALA A 326 -19.12 -23.34 16.16
CA ALA A 326 -17.98 -23.96 15.51
C ALA A 326 -17.30 -23.04 14.49
N ARG A 327 -18.07 -22.26 13.72
CA ARG A 327 -17.53 -21.28 12.77
C ARG A 327 -16.66 -20.21 13.46
N ILE A 328 -17.05 -19.76 14.65
CA ILE A 328 -16.27 -18.81 15.46
C ILE A 328 -15.01 -19.48 16.00
N ASN A 329 -15.12 -20.74 16.45
CA ASN A 329 -13.97 -21.50 16.93
C ASN A 329 -12.92 -21.72 15.85
N ASP A 330 -13.33 -22.01 14.63
CA ASP A 330 -12.41 -22.18 13.50
C ASP A 330 -11.63 -20.88 13.24
N SER A 331 -12.31 -19.71 13.21
CA SER A 331 -11.62 -18.41 13.08
C SER A 331 -10.64 -18.20 14.23
N TRP A 332 -11.10 -18.42 15.45
CA TRP A 332 -10.29 -18.20 16.64
C TRP A 332 -9.03 -19.07 16.65
N GLN A 333 -9.12 -20.34 16.25
CA GLN A 333 -7.96 -21.23 16.13
C GLN A 333 -6.97 -20.72 15.07
N ARG A 334 -7.44 -20.21 13.93
CA ARG A 334 -6.55 -19.60 12.93
C ARG A 334 -5.84 -18.36 13.48
N ILE A 335 -6.57 -17.54 14.24
CA ILE A 335 -6.02 -16.34 14.89
C ILE A 335 -4.96 -16.72 15.94
N GLN A 336 -5.19 -17.77 16.73
CA GLN A 336 -4.17 -18.26 17.67
C GLN A 336 -2.93 -18.76 16.95
N ARG A 337 -3.06 -19.59 15.90
CA ARG A 337 -1.91 -20.05 15.11
C ARG A 337 -1.11 -18.87 14.52
N ALA A 338 -1.80 -17.84 14.03
CA ALA A 338 -1.15 -16.64 13.54
C ALA A 338 -0.39 -15.90 14.66
N LYS A 339 -0.99 -15.74 15.86
CA LYS A 339 -0.33 -15.13 17.02
C LYS A 339 0.85 -15.97 17.54
N GLU A 340 0.78 -17.29 17.46
CA GLU A 340 1.85 -18.21 17.85
C GLU A 340 3.09 -18.05 16.96
N LYS A 341 2.91 -17.84 15.64
CA LYS A 341 4.01 -17.59 14.68
C LYS A 341 4.88 -16.37 15.09
N LEU A 342 4.25 -15.36 15.68
CA LEU A 342 4.90 -14.07 16.00
C LEU A 342 5.88 -14.14 17.19
N GLY A 343 5.68 -15.10 18.09
CA GLY A 343 6.38 -15.12 19.38
C GLY A 343 6.12 -13.87 20.24
N GLN A 344 6.95 -13.63 21.24
CA GLN A 344 6.90 -12.43 22.08
C GLN A 344 8.15 -11.59 21.84
N ARG A 345 7.98 -10.39 21.28
CA ARG A 345 9.06 -9.43 21.10
C ARG A 345 8.57 -8.02 21.33
N GLN A 346 9.36 -7.23 22.06
CA GLN A 346 9.07 -5.82 22.27
C GLN A 346 10.13 -4.96 21.56
N PRO A 347 9.76 -3.78 21.04
CA PRO A 347 10.72 -2.81 20.52
C PRO A 347 11.76 -2.41 21.56
N SER A 348 12.99 -2.23 21.12
CA SER A 348 14.10 -1.70 21.93
C SER A 348 14.87 -0.62 21.18
N LEU A 349 15.63 0.22 21.91
CA LEU A 349 16.50 1.22 21.27
C LEU A 349 17.49 0.59 20.28
N GLU A 350 17.98 -0.62 20.57
CA GLU A 350 18.86 -1.38 19.69
C GLU A 350 18.14 -1.82 18.41
N SER A 351 16.86 -2.22 18.48
CA SER A 351 16.10 -2.53 17.27
C SER A 351 15.85 -1.29 16.42
N LEU A 352 15.62 -0.13 17.04
CA LEU A 352 15.40 1.14 16.35
C LEU A 352 16.63 1.67 15.62
N SER A 353 17.85 1.40 16.12
CA SER A 353 19.08 1.80 15.42
C SER A 353 19.33 1.02 14.13
N SER A 354 18.56 -0.05 13.89
CA SER A 354 18.63 -0.84 12.66
C SER A 354 17.70 -0.35 11.53
N LEU A 355 16.85 0.64 11.82
CA LEU A 355 15.99 1.29 10.83
C LEU A 355 16.82 2.09 9.81
N ALA A 356 16.36 2.13 8.56
CA ALA A 356 17.00 2.85 7.47
C ALA A 356 18.51 2.56 7.35
N ALA A 357 18.89 1.30 7.56
CA ALA A 357 20.28 0.86 7.50
C ALA A 357 20.91 1.19 6.14
N PRO A 358 22.23 1.51 6.06
CA PRO A 358 22.89 1.89 4.81
C PRO A 358 22.65 0.93 3.64
N GLN A 359 22.64 -0.38 3.92
CA GLN A 359 22.38 -1.42 2.92
C GLN A 359 20.94 -1.32 2.37
N ALA A 360 19.96 -1.07 3.24
CA ALA A 360 18.57 -0.90 2.81
C ALA A 360 18.41 0.33 1.90
N LEU A 361 19.07 1.45 2.26
CA LEU A 361 19.07 2.66 1.45
C LEU A 361 19.81 2.49 0.11
N GLU A 362 20.80 1.61 0.05
CA GLU A 362 21.48 1.23 -1.19
C GLU A 362 20.57 0.43 -2.12
N ILE A 363 19.87 -0.58 -1.61
CA ILE A 363 18.85 -1.33 -2.38
C ILE A 363 17.78 -0.37 -2.93
N VAL A 364 17.29 0.58 -2.12
CA VAL A 364 16.34 1.62 -2.59
C VAL A 364 16.92 2.43 -3.75
N ARG A 365 18.18 2.87 -3.64
CA ARG A 365 18.87 3.63 -4.69
C ARG A 365 18.99 2.83 -5.97
N ASP A 366 19.34 1.55 -5.87
CA ASP A 366 19.53 0.69 -7.03
C ASP A 366 18.21 0.40 -7.75
N ILE A 367 17.14 0.10 -7.01
CA ILE A 367 15.79 -0.07 -7.59
C ILE A 367 15.37 1.21 -8.33
N LEU A 368 15.61 2.40 -7.75
CA LEU A 368 15.30 3.68 -8.41
C LEU A 368 16.09 3.87 -9.71
N LYS A 369 17.38 3.56 -9.71
CA LYS A 369 18.26 3.71 -10.89
C LYS A 369 17.98 2.68 -11.98
N ASP A 370 17.56 1.47 -11.63
CA ASP A 370 17.30 0.40 -12.61
C ASP A 370 15.91 0.50 -13.23
N SER A 371 14.94 1.08 -12.50
CA SER A 371 13.54 1.23 -12.94
C SER A 371 13.25 2.54 -13.67
N GLN A 372 14.13 3.55 -13.59
CA GLN A 372 13.91 4.83 -14.27
C GLN A 372 13.94 4.72 -15.80
N THR A 373 13.23 5.65 -16.45
CA THR A 373 13.34 5.87 -17.90
C THR A 373 13.97 7.22 -18.16
N VAL A 374 15.05 7.24 -18.94
CA VAL A 374 15.90 8.41 -19.15
C VAL A 374 15.98 8.71 -20.64
N SER A 375 15.76 9.97 -21.02
CA SER A 375 15.89 10.41 -22.41
C SER A 375 17.34 10.49 -22.88
N ALA A 376 17.57 10.26 -24.19
CA ALA A 376 18.91 10.21 -24.77
C ALA A 376 19.62 11.57 -24.88
N ASN A 377 18.88 12.67 -24.71
CA ASN A 377 19.36 14.05 -24.79
C ASN A 377 19.75 14.64 -23.42
N LEU A 378 20.02 13.79 -22.43
CA LEU A 378 20.57 14.16 -21.12
C LEU A 378 22.10 13.88 -21.06
N PRO A 379 22.88 14.66 -20.28
CA PRO A 379 22.44 15.74 -19.40
C PRO A 379 22.17 17.06 -20.13
N ILE A 380 21.37 17.92 -19.50
CA ILE A 380 21.15 19.31 -19.90
C ILE A 380 21.89 20.29 -18.98
N LYS A 381 22.17 21.49 -19.47
CA LYS A 381 22.74 22.57 -18.65
C LYS A 381 21.62 23.30 -17.91
N ALA A 382 21.85 23.55 -16.62
CA ALA A 382 20.99 24.43 -15.86
C ALA A 382 20.98 25.85 -16.42
N THR A 383 19.81 26.48 -16.33
CA THR A 383 19.57 27.88 -16.68
C THR A 383 18.79 28.56 -15.57
N GLN A 384 18.71 29.88 -15.59
CA GLN A 384 17.73 30.59 -14.76
C GLN A 384 16.32 30.38 -15.32
N GLY A 385 15.32 30.31 -14.46
CA GLY A 385 13.94 30.12 -14.88
C GLY A 385 13.03 29.71 -13.74
N ARG A 386 11.95 29.02 -14.10
CA ARG A 386 10.93 28.54 -13.18
C ARG A 386 11.08 27.04 -12.93
N ASN A 387 11.01 26.63 -11.67
CA ASN A 387 10.80 25.24 -11.27
C ASN A 387 9.31 25.07 -10.93
N LEU A 388 8.53 24.54 -11.87
CA LEU A 388 7.10 24.32 -11.69
C LEU A 388 6.88 22.88 -11.19
N ILE A 389 6.51 22.76 -9.91
CA ILE A 389 6.16 21.50 -9.27
C ILE A 389 4.64 21.37 -9.21
N ILE A 390 4.12 20.27 -9.74
CA ILE A 390 2.69 19.96 -9.71
C ILE A 390 2.48 18.67 -8.93
N VAL A 391 1.62 18.70 -7.93
CA VAL A 391 1.21 17.54 -7.13
C VAL A 391 -0.29 17.27 -7.27
N ASP A 392 -0.73 16.06 -6.93
CA ASP A 392 -2.17 15.76 -6.88
C ASP A 392 -2.87 16.58 -5.77
N ASP A 393 -2.35 16.55 -4.54
CA ASP A 393 -2.91 17.21 -3.36
C ASP A 393 -1.79 17.71 -2.43
N LEU A 394 -1.75 19.02 -2.17
CA LEU A 394 -0.74 19.65 -1.30
C LEU A 394 -0.90 19.31 0.18
N LEU A 395 -2.08 18.86 0.61
CA LEU A 395 -2.31 18.43 1.99
C LEU A 395 -1.90 16.97 2.23
N ASN A 396 -1.62 16.23 1.15
CA ASN A 396 -1.28 14.81 1.17
C ASN A 396 -0.01 14.51 0.37
N CYS A 397 1.01 15.38 0.48
CA CYS A 397 2.29 15.28 -0.22
C CYS A 397 3.49 15.24 0.75
N ASP A 398 3.55 14.23 1.62
CA ASP A 398 4.60 14.10 2.65
C ASP A 398 6.04 13.97 2.07
N PHE A 399 6.19 13.73 0.76
CA PHE A 399 7.48 13.71 0.06
C PHE A 399 8.02 15.10 -0.32
N LEU A 400 7.21 16.17 -0.19
CA LEU A 400 7.67 17.55 -0.35
C LEU A 400 7.77 18.23 1.01
N ASP A 401 8.99 18.57 1.39
CA ASP A 401 9.29 19.38 2.56
C ASP A 401 10.27 20.51 2.23
N ARG A 402 10.69 21.27 3.25
CA ARG A 402 11.60 22.41 3.06
C ARG A 402 13.00 22.02 2.57
N SER A 403 13.39 20.76 2.74
CA SER A 403 14.69 20.19 2.40
C SER A 403 14.66 19.29 1.16
N CYS A 404 13.48 19.01 0.60
CA CYS A 404 13.35 18.03 -0.46
C CYS A 404 14.18 18.42 -1.72
N PRO A 405 14.85 17.46 -2.37
CA PRO A 405 15.68 17.72 -3.55
C PRO A 405 14.94 18.38 -4.71
N ALA A 406 13.66 18.06 -4.90
CA ALA A 406 12.80 18.66 -5.93
C ALA A 406 12.72 20.20 -5.84
N VAL A 407 12.94 20.77 -4.65
CA VAL A 407 12.94 22.22 -4.42
C VAL A 407 14.36 22.75 -4.26
N THR A 408 15.18 22.09 -3.44
CA THR A 408 16.47 22.63 -3.01
C THR A 408 17.52 22.62 -4.11
N MET A 409 17.59 21.58 -4.95
CA MET A 409 18.58 21.50 -6.02
C MET A 409 18.27 22.47 -7.17
N PRO A 410 17.04 22.56 -7.73
CA PRO A 410 16.73 23.57 -8.74
C PRO A 410 16.97 24.99 -8.24
N ARG A 411 16.73 25.28 -6.95
CA ARG A 411 17.03 26.59 -6.38
C ARG A 411 18.52 26.93 -6.43
N GLN A 412 19.41 25.97 -6.15
CA GLN A 412 20.86 26.15 -6.25
C GLN A 412 21.31 26.45 -7.69
N TRP A 413 20.57 25.93 -8.68
CA TRP A 413 20.80 26.16 -10.10
C TRP A 413 20.13 27.42 -10.65
N GLY A 414 19.44 28.20 -9.82
CA GLY A 414 18.83 29.48 -10.22
C GLY A 414 17.37 29.40 -10.66
N TYR A 415 16.67 28.27 -10.43
CA TYR A 415 15.24 28.16 -10.68
C TYR A 415 14.41 28.68 -9.49
N GLN A 416 13.42 29.51 -9.78
CA GLN A 416 12.42 29.97 -8.81
C GLN A 416 11.30 28.94 -8.70
N THR A 417 11.02 28.45 -7.48
CA THR A 417 10.05 27.37 -7.26
C THR A 417 8.62 27.92 -7.20
N GLN A 418 7.73 27.31 -7.98
CA GLN A 418 6.29 27.45 -7.90
C GLN A 418 5.68 26.06 -7.68
N ILE A 419 4.89 25.89 -6.62
CA ILE A 419 4.24 24.60 -6.29
C ILE A 419 2.73 24.77 -6.40
N ILE A 420 2.08 23.86 -7.12
CA ILE A 420 0.66 23.90 -7.46
C ILE A 420 0.07 22.51 -7.23
N ASP A 421 -1.19 22.44 -6.78
CA ASP A 421 -1.95 21.19 -6.74
C ASP A 421 -3.00 21.13 -7.86
N ARG A 422 -3.69 19.98 -7.96
CA ARG A 422 -4.78 19.81 -8.92
C ARG A 422 -5.89 20.87 -8.77
N SER A 423 -6.16 21.36 -7.56
CA SER A 423 -7.25 22.31 -7.28
C SER A 423 -6.96 23.73 -7.77
N THR A 424 -5.68 24.10 -7.81
CA THR A 424 -5.19 25.42 -8.21
C THR A 424 -4.58 25.41 -9.62
N PHE A 425 -4.56 24.26 -10.29
CA PHE A 425 -4.02 24.09 -11.64
C PHE A 425 -4.92 24.76 -12.69
N ASN A 426 -4.46 25.88 -13.26
CA ASN A 426 -5.24 26.69 -14.21
C ASN A 426 -4.36 27.35 -15.29
N GLN A 427 -4.99 28.03 -16.25
CA GLN A 427 -4.30 28.63 -17.41
C GLN A 427 -3.24 29.69 -17.06
N SER A 428 -3.29 30.32 -15.88
CA SER A 428 -2.28 31.32 -15.47
C SER A 428 -0.87 30.75 -15.35
N LEU A 429 -0.72 29.42 -15.34
CA LEU A 429 0.57 28.74 -15.30
C LEU A 429 1.31 28.77 -16.64
N VAL A 430 0.59 29.02 -17.74
CA VAL A 430 1.19 29.16 -19.07
C VAL A 430 1.99 30.45 -19.10
N SER A 431 3.32 30.31 -19.16
CA SER A 431 4.29 31.41 -19.06
C SER A 431 5.34 31.27 -20.16
N PRO A 432 5.88 32.39 -20.69
CA PRO A 432 7.01 32.38 -21.61
C PRO A 432 8.36 32.12 -20.92
N GLU A 433 8.40 31.91 -19.60
CA GLU A 433 9.62 31.61 -18.86
C GLU A 433 10.09 30.16 -19.05
N THR A 434 11.40 29.98 -19.26
CA THR A 434 12.06 28.66 -19.24
C THR A 434 11.66 27.90 -17.98
N THR A 435 11.08 26.71 -18.14
CA THR A 435 10.46 25.95 -17.05
C THR A 435 11.08 24.55 -16.95
N LEU A 436 11.59 24.22 -15.76
CA LEU A 436 11.77 22.85 -15.31
C LEU A 436 10.42 22.37 -14.75
N LEU A 437 9.81 21.38 -15.40
CA LEU A 437 8.49 20.87 -15.04
C LEU A 437 8.64 19.55 -14.28
N GLN A 438 8.22 19.52 -13.02
CA GLN A 438 8.20 18.34 -12.18
C GLN A 438 6.75 17.98 -11.82
N VAL A 439 6.29 16.78 -12.17
CA VAL A 439 4.91 16.34 -11.94
C VAL A 439 4.92 15.09 -11.05
N PHE A 440 4.28 15.20 -9.90
CA PHE A 440 4.11 14.13 -8.92
C PHE A 440 2.67 13.65 -8.96
N ILE A 441 2.44 12.49 -9.56
CA ILE A 441 1.10 12.00 -9.83
C ILE A 441 1.06 10.47 -9.82
N ARG A 442 0.14 9.88 -9.04
CA ARG A 442 -0.02 8.42 -8.97
C ARG A 442 -1.43 8.02 -8.52
N GLY A 443 -1.86 6.82 -8.89
CA GLY A 443 -3.05 6.23 -8.28
C GLY A 443 -2.83 5.92 -6.80
N ASN A 444 -3.89 6.07 -6.00
CA ASN A 444 -3.93 5.86 -4.55
C ASN A 444 -5.39 5.74 -4.09
N PRO A 445 -5.66 5.16 -2.89
CA PRO A 445 -6.97 5.21 -2.24
C PRO A 445 -7.60 6.61 -2.20
N PHE A 446 -8.93 6.68 -2.35
CA PHE A 446 -9.75 7.90 -2.31
C PHE A 446 -9.49 8.91 -3.45
N ARG A 447 -8.74 8.53 -4.49
CA ARG A 447 -8.40 9.45 -5.60
C ARG A 447 -9.55 9.63 -6.60
N GLY A 448 -10.34 8.58 -6.81
CA GLY A 448 -11.48 8.56 -7.74
C GLY A 448 -11.14 8.55 -9.25
N SER A 449 -9.90 8.84 -9.66
CA SER A 449 -9.45 8.78 -11.07
C SER A 449 -7.94 8.49 -11.19
N ALA A 450 -7.51 7.67 -12.15
CA ALA A 450 -6.12 7.26 -12.31
C ALA A 450 -5.24 8.24 -13.08
N GLY A 451 -5.85 9.06 -13.94
CA GLY A 451 -5.16 9.88 -14.92
C GLY A 451 -5.42 11.37 -14.78
N LEU A 452 -5.04 12.09 -15.84
CA LEU A 452 -5.29 13.52 -15.98
C LEU A 452 -6.71 13.75 -16.49
N GLY A 453 -7.47 14.64 -15.86
CA GLY A 453 -8.75 15.12 -16.39
C GLY A 453 -8.57 15.94 -17.68
N GLU A 454 -9.61 16.06 -18.49
CA GLU A 454 -9.54 16.76 -19.79
C GLU A 454 -9.11 18.23 -19.66
N GLU A 455 -9.61 18.94 -18.64
CA GLU A 455 -9.18 20.32 -18.35
C GLU A 455 -7.68 20.38 -18.01
N THR A 456 -7.20 19.45 -17.20
CA THR A 456 -5.79 19.32 -16.83
C THR A 456 -4.92 19.02 -18.06
N LYS A 457 -5.37 18.11 -18.95
CA LYS A 457 -4.70 17.82 -20.22
C LYS A 457 -4.59 19.06 -21.09
N ALA A 458 -5.66 19.86 -21.21
CA ALA A 458 -5.67 21.08 -22.02
C ALA A 458 -4.64 22.11 -21.51
N ILE A 459 -4.51 22.29 -20.19
CA ILE A 459 -3.51 23.20 -19.61
C ILE A 459 -2.09 22.68 -19.85
N TYR A 460 -1.83 21.38 -19.67
CA TYR A 460 -0.52 20.79 -20.01
C TYR A 460 -0.18 20.94 -21.49
N GLN A 461 -1.14 20.72 -22.39
CA GLN A 461 -0.93 20.95 -23.82
C GLN A 461 -0.59 22.42 -24.11
N ALA A 462 -1.26 23.36 -23.45
CA ALA A 462 -0.93 24.78 -23.57
C ALA A 462 0.50 25.08 -23.06
N LEU A 463 0.90 24.50 -21.92
CA LEU A 463 2.27 24.61 -21.40
C LEU A 463 3.31 24.05 -22.38
N LEU A 464 3.09 22.85 -22.93
CA LEU A 464 4.00 22.21 -23.86
C LEU A 464 4.14 23.01 -25.17
N LYS A 465 3.03 23.59 -25.66
CA LYS A 465 3.01 24.43 -26.87
C LYS A 465 3.82 25.73 -26.76
N THR A 466 4.16 26.18 -25.55
CA THR A 466 5.01 27.38 -25.37
C THR A 466 6.44 27.16 -25.88
N GLY A 467 6.90 25.91 -25.95
CA GLY A 467 8.30 25.57 -26.23
C GLY A 467 9.27 25.94 -25.10
N GLN A 468 8.77 26.32 -23.93
CA GLN A 468 9.60 26.78 -22.80
C GLN A 468 9.93 25.68 -21.78
N ILE A 469 9.38 24.48 -21.94
CA ILE A 469 9.71 23.35 -21.06
C ILE A 469 11.11 22.83 -21.41
N GLN A 470 12.06 23.12 -20.53
CA GLN A 470 13.46 22.74 -20.71
C GLN A 470 13.68 21.25 -20.40
N ALA A 471 13.05 20.76 -19.34
CA ALA A 471 13.02 19.34 -19.00
C ALA A 471 11.73 18.98 -18.26
N LEU A 472 11.32 17.73 -18.42
CA LEU A 472 10.15 17.13 -17.80
C LEU A 472 10.57 15.99 -16.86
N ILE A 473 10.15 16.05 -15.60
CA ILE A 473 10.29 14.96 -14.64
C ILE A 473 8.91 14.50 -14.23
N ILE A 474 8.63 13.20 -14.41
CA ILE A 474 7.39 12.59 -13.93
C ILE A 474 7.73 11.60 -12.82
N TYR A 475 7.09 11.77 -11.66
CA TYR A 475 7.21 10.89 -10.50
C TYR A 475 5.87 10.20 -10.21
N GLY A 476 5.86 8.87 -10.22
CA GLY A 476 4.67 8.06 -9.92
C GLY A 476 4.19 7.26 -11.12
N SER A 477 3.08 7.65 -11.74
CA SER A 477 2.36 6.82 -12.71
C SER A 477 2.99 6.80 -14.12
N PRO A 478 3.32 5.61 -14.66
CA PRO A 478 3.85 5.49 -16.02
C PRO A 478 2.82 5.85 -17.10
N TYR A 479 1.52 5.75 -16.82
CA TYR A 479 0.45 6.08 -17.75
C TYR A 479 0.40 7.58 -18.03
N VAL A 480 0.62 8.41 -17.00
CA VAL A 480 0.73 9.86 -17.18
C VAL A 480 2.00 10.22 -17.94
N PHE A 481 3.11 9.53 -17.64
CA PHE A 481 4.34 9.70 -18.40
C PHE A 481 4.16 9.37 -19.89
N GLN A 482 3.50 8.26 -20.22
CA GLN A 482 3.20 7.86 -21.60
C GLN A 482 2.36 8.93 -22.32
N TRP A 483 1.37 9.52 -21.65
CA TRP A 483 0.60 10.63 -22.22
C TRP A 483 1.51 11.81 -22.59
N PHE A 484 2.40 12.26 -21.70
CA PHE A 484 3.36 13.34 -22.02
C PHE A 484 4.26 12.98 -23.21
N ARG A 485 4.74 11.73 -23.29
CA ARG A 485 5.55 11.25 -24.41
C ARG A 485 4.83 11.30 -25.76
N GLN A 486 3.52 11.05 -25.76
CA GLN A 486 2.69 11.19 -26.96
C GLN A 486 2.48 12.66 -27.37
N GLN A 487 2.49 13.60 -26.40
CA GLN A 487 2.33 15.03 -26.69
C GLN A 487 3.62 15.69 -27.18
N SER A 488 4.79 15.30 -26.65
CA SER A 488 6.08 15.85 -27.06
C SER A 488 7.23 14.87 -26.83
N ALA A 489 7.72 14.28 -27.92
CA ALA A 489 8.79 13.29 -27.87
C ALA A 489 10.18 13.90 -27.67
N GLU A 490 10.37 15.19 -27.98
CA GLU A 490 11.68 15.85 -28.07
C GLU A 490 12.16 16.46 -26.74
N ILE A 491 11.23 16.78 -25.82
CA ILE A 491 11.59 17.39 -24.54
C ILE A 491 12.49 16.41 -23.74
N PRO A 492 13.67 16.86 -23.26
CA PRO A 492 14.48 16.10 -22.31
C PRO A 492 13.65 15.69 -21.11
N HIS A 493 13.64 14.40 -20.78
CA HIS A 493 12.77 13.88 -19.74
C HIS A 493 13.40 12.76 -18.93
N LEU A 494 12.86 12.60 -17.73
CA LEU A 494 13.10 11.46 -16.85
C LEU A 494 11.79 11.03 -16.19
N PHE A 495 11.58 9.73 -16.11
CA PHE A 495 10.49 9.13 -15.36
C PHE A 495 11.03 8.27 -14.22
N SER A 496 10.45 8.45 -13.04
CA SER A 496 10.71 7.63 -11.85
C SER A 496 9.38 7.16 -11.26
N TYR A 497 9.32 5.89 -10.86
CA TYR A 497 8.17 5.36 -10.13
C TYR A 497 8.06 5.93 -8.71
N GLY A 498 9.21 6.20 -8.07
CA GLY A 498 9.27 6.74 -6.71
C GLY A 498 9.03 8.25 -6.65
N GLN A 499 8.47 8.73 -5.55
CA GLN A 499 8.27 10.16 -5.27
C GLN A 499 9.12 10.69 -4.11
N GLN A 500 9.70 9.77 -3.32
CA GLN A 500 10.49 10.05 -2.14
C GLN A 500 11.75 10.90 -2.44
N PRO A 501 12.34 11.58 -1.43
CA PRO A 501 13.49 12.45 -1.64
C PRO A 501 14.68 11.80 -2.38
N SER A 502 14.95 10.51 -2.17
CA SER A 502 16.00 9.80 -2.92
C SER A 502 15.71 9.71 -4.42
N ALA A 503 14.45 9.47 -4.81
CA ALA A 503 14.00 9.47 -6.21
C ALA A 503 14.15 10.85 -6.83
N GLN A 504 13.76 11.90 -6.09
CA GLN A 504 13.90 13.29 -6.53
C GLN A 504 15.37 13.64 -6.81
N LYS A 505 16.27 13.30 -5.87
CA LYS A 505 17.71 13.54 -6.00
C LYS A 505 18.29 12.82 -7.21
N ILE A 506 18.07 11.51 -7.33
CA ILE A 506 18.59 10.69 -8.44
C ILE A 506 18.11 11.22 -9.80
N ALA A 507 16.83 11.60 -9.88
CA ALA A 507 16.26 12.18 -11.09
C ALA A 507 16.95 13.49 -11.51
N LEU A 508 17.16 14.40 -10.56
CA LEU A 508 17.76 15.70 -10.83
C LEU A 508 19.25 15.59 -11.14
N GLU A 509 20.01 14.75 -10.41
CA GLU A 509 21.40 14.43 -10.72
C GLU A 509 21.50 13.85 -12.15
N THR A 510 20.63 12.89 -12.50
CA THR A 510 20.63 12.29 -13.84
C THR A 510 20.35 13.31 -14.95
N ILE A 511 19.46 14.28 -14.71
CA ILE A 511 19.13 15.30 -15.71
C ILE A 511 20.24 16.32 -15.92
N PHE A 512 20.92 16.77 -14.87
CA PHE A 512 21.88 17.87 -14.97
C PHE A 512 23.34 17.43 -14.98
N GLU A 513 23.64 16.24 -14.44
CA GLU A 513 25.00 15.69 -14.32
C GLU A 513 25.19 14.45 -15.20
N GLY A 514 24.09 13.79 -15.57
CA GLY A 514 24.06 12.63 -16.47
C GLY A 514 23.85 11.32 -15.72
N PRO A 515 23.50 10.23 -16.42
CA PRO A 515 23.34 8.93 -15.78
C PRO A 515 24.68 8.46 -15.21
N THR A 516 24.71 8.14 -13.92
CA THR A 516 25.88 7.50 -13.30
C THR A 516 26.13 6.18 -14.01
N ARG A 517 27.20 6.07 -14.80
CA ARG A 517 27.68 4.78 -15.30
C ARG A 517 28.04 3.96 -14.06
N GLY A 518 27.45 2.77 -13.91
CA GLY A 518 27.74 1.90 -12.77
C GLY A 518 29.24 1.68 -12.65
N GLU A 519 29.81 2.00 -11.49
CA GLU A 519 31.08 1.44 -11.04
C GLU A 519 30.86 -0.06 -10.90
N ASN A 520 31.13 -0.80 -11.97
CA ASN A 520 31.59 -2.19 -12.00
C ASN A 520 31.51 -2.72 -13.44
N GLN A 521 32.47 -2.31 -14.27
CA GLN A 521 33.08 -3.17 -15.28
C GLN A 521 34.53 -2.71 -15.43
N THR A 522 35.45 -3.68 -15.33
CA THR A 522 36.92 -3.62 -15.50
C THR A 522 37.75 -3.07 -14.33
N ASP A 523 37.97 -3.90 -13.32
CA ASP A 523 39.34 -4.10 -12.83
C ASP A 523 40.01 -5.16 -13.71
N THR A 524 40.70 -4.69 -14.74
CA THR A 524 41.80 -5.43 -15.36
C THR A 524 43.02 -4.53 -15.31
N PHE A 525 43.78 -4.63 -14.23
CA PHE A 525 45.18 -4.24 -14.20
C PHE A 525 46.03 -5.49 -14.41
N VAL A 526 46.63 -5.57 -15.60
CA VAL A 526 48.05 -5.95 -15.75
C VAL A 526 48.82 -4.66 -15.90
#